data_AF-A0AAU0KVI2-F1
#
_entry.id   AF-A0AAU0KVI2-F1
#
_cell.length_a   1.000
_cell.length_b   1.000
_cell.length_c   1.000
_cell.angle_alpha   90.00
_cell.angle_beta   90.00
_cell.angle_gamma   90.00
#
_symmetry.space_group_name_H-M   'P 1'
#
loop_
_entity.id
_entity.type
_entity.pdbx_description
1 polymer ?
#
loop_
_entity_poly.entity_id
_entity_poly.type
_entity_poly.pdbx_seq_one_letter_code
_entity_poly.pdbx_strand_id
1 'polypeptide(L)'
;MNNSRVFNEILATCTLIIMRGIVPSLTEFQGQLKDRIEQLCLDLEEEKHSLQKIDALRRLTCLVLDAHARKNFGAQSISWHGYELEHAFYGYNNGTLFTEQHAIALFNNDDEVITHYALQLATLSPVPLPGSQLRQSLAFQLPNVKPVPTIVPPKLEPIVTPETRPARRDFWPSLLTQLFVVAILLTVLWSVCRYFLLDGM
;
A
#
# COMPACT_ATOMS: atom_id res chain seq x y z
N MET A 1 -1.09 10.31 17.48
CA MET A 1 -1.41 10.96 16.16
C MET A 1 -0.19 11.08 15.22
N ASN A 2 0.99 10.57 15.61
CA ASN A 2 2.22 10.66 14.82
C ASN A 2 2.53 9.36 14.04
N ASN A 3 2.06 8.21 14.54
CA ASN A 3 2.38 6.86 14.04
C ASN A 3 1.95 6.64 12.59
N SER A 4 0.88 7.31 12.16
CA SER A 4 0.42 7.24 10.76
C SER A 4 1.44 7.80 9.79
N ARG A 5 2.25 8.80 10.20
CA ARG A 5 3.25 9.39 9.33
C ARG A 5 4.38 8.41 9.03
N VAL A 6 4.99 7.84 10.06
CA VAL A 6 6.12 6.90 9.91
C VAL A 6 5.67 5.66 9.15
N PHE A 7 4.47 5.15 9.46
CA PHE A 7 3.88 4.04 8.73
C PHE A 7 3.63 4.37 7.24
N ASN A 8 3.07 5.55 6.95
CA ASN A 8 2.88 6.01 5.57
C ASN A 8 4.20 6.17 4.82
N GLU A 9 5.25 6.63 5.49
CA GLU A 9 6.59 6.72 4.93
C GLU A 9 7.16 5.33 4.59
N ILE A 10 6.91 4.31 5.41
CA ILE A 10 7.24 2.90 5.11
C ILE A 10 6.45 2.41 3.88
N LEU A 11 5.13 2.65 3.84
CA LEU A 11 4.29 2.28 2.69
C LEU A 11 4.71 2.98 1.40
N ALA A 12 5.07 4.26 1.47
CA ALA A 12 5.57 5.02 0.34
C ALA A 12 6.89 4.41 -0.17
N THR A 13 7.82 4.10 0.72
CA THR A 13 9.07 3.42 0.35
C THR A 13 8.81 2.03 -0.26
N CYS A 14 7.89 1.25 0.31
CA CYS A 14 7.47 -0.03 -0.26
C CYS A 14 6.94 0.14 -1.68
N THR A 15 6.11 1.16 -1.91
CA THR A 15 5.56 1.49 -3.23
C THR A 15 6.66 1.90 -4.21
N LEU A 16 7.67 2.66 -3.77
CA LEU A 16 8.83 2.99 -4.60
C LEU A 16 9.62 1.75 -5.03
N ILE A 17 9.80 0.76 -4.14
CA ILE A 17 10.42 -0.53 -4.49
C ILE A 17 9.58 -1.24 -5.56
N ILE A 18 8.26 -1.29 -5.38
CA ILE A 18 7.32 -1.92 -6.33
C ILE A 18 7.40 -1.24 -7.71
N MET A 19 7.49 0.08 -7.74
CA MET A 19 7.62 0.88 -8.96
C MET A 19 9.03 0.84 -9.59
N ARG A 20 9.96 0.06 -9.02
CA ARG A 20 11.36 -0.03 -9.47
C ARG A 20 12.06 1.32 -9.43
N GLY A 21 11.80 2.09 -8.37
CA GLY A 21 12.51 3.33 -8.10
C GLY A 21 14.02 3.10 -8.01
N ILE A 22 14.79 4.11 -8.44
CA ILE A 22 16.25 4.08 -8.38
C ILE A 22 16.69 4.20 -6.92
N VAL A 23 17.47 3.22 -6.45
CA VAL A 23 18.08 3.25 -5.11
C VAL A 23 19.59 3.53 -5.27
N PRO A 24 20.09 4.70 -4.80
CA PRO A 24 21.49 5.08 -4.98
C PRO A 24 22.47 4.18 -4.19
N SER A 25 22.06 3.76 -2.99
CA SER A 25 22.87 2.96 -2.06
C SER A 25 21.98 2.00 -1.27
N LEU A 26 22.24 0.69 -1.37
CA LEU A 26 21.48 -0.34 -0.66
C LEU A 26 21.72 -0.28 0.85
N THR A 27 22.95 -0.01 1.29
CA THR A 27 23.29 0.10 2.72
C THR A 27 22.54 1.25 3.38
N GLU A 28 22.56 2.41 2.73
CA GLU A 28 21.85 3.59 3.24
C GLU A 28 20.34 3.35 3.23
N PHE A 29 19.83 2.72 2.16
CA PHE A 29 18.43 2.37 2.04
C PHE A 29 17.97 1.39 3.14
N GLN A 30 18.75 0.35 3.43
CA GLN A 30 18.49 -0.58 4.52
C GLN A 30 18.50 0.15 5.87
N GLY A 31 19.48 1.03 6.10
CA GLY A 31 19.56 1.84 7.32
C GLY A 31 18.31 2.71 7.52
N GLN A 32 17.89 3.44 6.49
CA GLN A 32 16.68 4.27 6.55
C GLN A 32 15.41 3.44 6.80
N LEU A 33 15.30 2.25 6.20
CA LEU A 33 14.18 1.35 6.46
C LEU A 33 14.19 0.84 7.90
N LYS A 34 15.36 0.47 8.41
CA LYS A 34 15.53 0.01 9.78
C LYS A 34 15.11 1.10 10.77
N ASP A 35 15.64 2.31 10.62
CA ASP A 35 15.34 3.44 11.51
C ASP A 35 13.83 3.76 11.52
N ARG A 36 13.17 3.73 10.36
CA ARG A 36 11.72 3.95 10.26
C ARG A 36 10.91 2.85 10.93
N ILE A 37 11.32 1.60 10.78
CA ILE A 37 10.63 0.46 11.43
C ILE A 37 10.82 0.52 12.95
N GLU A 38 12.02 0.84 13.43
CA GLU A 38 12.28 1.03 14.86
C GLU A 38 11.47 2.19 15.43
N GLN A 39 11.45 3.32 14.73
CA GLN A 39 10.64 4.47 15.11
C GLN A 39 9.16 4.13 15.16
N LEU A 40 8.62 3.41 14.17
CA LEU A 40 7.23 2.94 14.21
C LEU A 40 6.95 2.05 15.43
N CYS A 41 7.89 1.18 15.80
CA CYS A 41 7.72 0.31 16.97
C CYS A 41 7.71 1.14 18.27
N LEU A 42 8.65 2.08 18.42
CA LEU A 42 8.70 2.98 19.59
C LEU A 42 7.42 3.81 19.71
N ASP A 43 6.97 4.38 18.60
CA ASP A 43 5.74 5.14 18.50
C ASP A 43 4.51 4.31 18.94
N LEU A 44 4.45 3.03 18.58
CA LEU A 44 3.38 2.11 19.00
C LEU A 44 3.51 1.68 20.47
N GLU A 45 4.73 1.55 20.99
CA GLU A 45 4.97 1.29 22.41
C GLU A 45 4.54 2.46 23.28
N GLU A 46 4.81 3.69 22.86
CA GLU A 46 4.35 4.92 23.53
C GLU A 46 2.81 5.03 23.56
N GLU A 47 2.14 4.59 22.49
CA GLU A 47 0.69 4.50 22.40
C GLU A 47 0.11 3.28 23.19
N LYS A 48 0.97 2.53 23.91
CA LYS A 48 0.64 1.40 24.80
C LYS A 48 0.03 0.20 24.08
N HIS A 49 0.39 -0.01 22.81
CA HIS A 49 0.01 -1.22 22.11
C HIS A 49 0.74 -2.46 22.66
N SER A 50 0.17 -3.65 22.43
CA SER A 50 0.77 -4.90 22.91
C SER A 50 2.10 -5.18 22.22
N LEU A 51 3.17 -5.42 22.99
CA LEU A 51 4.49 -5.77 22.47
C LEU A 51 4.46 -6.98 21.52
N GLN A 52 3.59 -7.95 21.79
CA GLN A 52 3.41 -9.12 20.92
C GLN A 52 2.89 -8.71 19.53
N LYS A 53 1.98 -7.73 19.47
CA LYS A 53 1.43 -7.23 18.21
C LYS A 53 2.41 -6.36 17.47
N ILE A 54 3.17 -5.53 18.20
CA ILE A 54 4.23 -4.71 17.63
C ILE A 54 5.30 -5.59 16.98
N ASP A 55 5.75 -6.66 17.66
CA ASP A 55 6.68 -7.62 17.08
C ASP A 55 6.10 -8.33 15.85
N ALA A 56 4.84 -8.78 15.92
CA ALA A 56 4.17 -9.40 14.78
C ALA A 56 4.08 -8.44 13.58
N LEU A 57 3.81 -7.15 13.81
CA LEU A 57 3.72 -6.13 12.77
C LEU A 57 5.10 -5.87 12.17
N ARG A 58 6.15 -5.74 13.00
CA ARG A 58 7.54 -5.61 12.56
C ARG A 58 7.95 -6.78 11.66
N ARG A 59 7.64 -8.02 12.06
CA ARG A 59 7.88 -9.24 11.25
C ARG A 59 7.18 -9.17 9.90
N LEU A 60 5.92 -8.77 9.89
CA LEU A 60 5.14 -8.61 8.65
C LEU A 60 5.76 -7.53 7.74
N THR A 61 6.14 -6.38 8.29
CA THR A 61 6.77 -5.28 7.56
C THR A 61 8.08 -5.74 6.91
N CYS A 62 8.95 -6.41 7.68
CA CYS A 62 10.21 -6.95 7.17
C CYS A 62 9.96 -7.95 6.04
N LEU A 63 9.04 -8.90 6.24
CA LEU A 63 8.69 -9.91 5.24
C LEU A 63 8.22 -9.29 3.91
N VAL A 64 7.32 -8.31 3.98
CA VAL A 64 6.75 -7.65 2.80
C VAL A 64 7.81 -6.85 2.05
N LEU A 65 8.62 -6.06 2.77
CA LEU A 65 9.69 -5.26 2.18
C LEU A 65 10.77 -6.14 1.54
N ASP A 66 11.26 -7.16 2.26
CA ASP A 66 12.29 -8.07 1.75
C ASP A 66 11.80 -8.87 0.55
N ALA A 67 10.52 -9.24 0.51
CA ALA A 67 9.94 -9.92 -0.64
C ALA A 67 9.85 -8.99 -1.87
N HIS A 68 9.46 -7.73 -1.69
CA HIS A 68 9.45 -6.75 -2.78
C HIS A 68 10.84 -6.37 -3.25
N ALA A 69 11.79 -6.18 -2.32
CA ALA A 69 13.16 -5.85 -2.64
C ALA A 69 13.80 -6.96 -3.47
N ARG A 70 13.73 -8.23 -3.01
CA ARG A 70 14.23 -9.38 -3.78
C ARG A 70 13.61 -9.47 -5.17
N LYS A 71 12.30 -9.28 -5.29
CA LYS A 71 11.59 -9.37 -6.57
C LYS A 71 11.95 -8.23 -7.53
N ASN A 72 11.91 -6.98 -7.06
CA ASN A 72 12.00 -5.80 -7.93
C ASN A 72 13.43 -5.31 -8.15
N PHE A 73 14.33 -5.50 -7.19
CA PHE A 73 15.77 -5.26 -7.40
C PHE A 73 16.39 -6.39 -8.21
N GLY A 74 15.97 -7.65 -8.01
CA GLY A 74 16.40 -8.77 -8.84
C GLY A 74 16.09 -8.55 -10.33
N ALA A 75 14.93 -7.96 -10.64
CA ALA A 75 14.57 -7.56 -12.01
C ALA A 75 15.46 -6.45 -12.60
N GLN A 76 16.20 -5.73 -11.76
CA GLN A 76 17.16 -4.68 -12.13
C GLN A 76 18.63 -5.16 -12.00
N SER A 77 18.86 -6.48 -11.82
CA SER A 77 20.17 -7.06 -11.57
C SER A 77 20.87 -6.55 -10.30
N ILE A 78 20.10 -6.05 -9.34
CA ILE A 78 20.56 -5.61 -8.03
C ILE A 78 20.21 -6.68 -6.99
N SER A 79 21.19 -7.16 -6.24
CA SER A 79 20.98 -8.18 -5.21
C SER A 79 20.60 -7.52 -3.88
N TRP A 80 19.47 -7.95 -3.30
CA TRP A 80 19.08 -7.59 -1.93
C TRP A 80 19.79 -8.46 -0.87
N HIS A 81 20.62 -9.42 -1.29
CA HIS A 81 21.28 -10.33 -0.38
C HIS A 81 22.32 -9.63 0.51
N GLY A 82 22.27 -9.90 1.81
CA GLY A 82 23.06 -9.23 2.84
C GLY A 82 22.40 -7.96 3.39
N TYR A 83 21.30 -7.49 2.78
CA TYR A 83 20.56 -6.29 3.18
C TYR A 83 19.17 -6.60 3.71
N GLU A 84 18.82 -7.88 3.86
CA GLU A 84 17.51 -8.30 4.33
C GLU A 84 17.21 -7.76 5.73
N LEU A 85 16.03 -7.14 5.88
CA LEU A 85 15.57 -6.58 7.15
C LEU A 85 15.30 -7.69 8.18
N GLU A 86 14.85 -8.86 7.72
CA GLU A 86 14.77 -10.07 8.54
C GLU A 86 16.05 -10.30 9.35
N HIS A 87 17.19 -10.28 8.66
CA HIS A 87 18.49 -10.56 9.26
C HIS A 87 18.96 -9.40 10.13
N ALA A 88 18.65 -8.16 9.74
CA ALA A 88 18.99 -6.97 10.53
C ALA A 88 18.29 -6.94 11.90
N PHE A 89 17.05 -7.43 11.99
CA PHE A 89 16.26 -7.41 13.23
C PHE A 89 16.31 -8.72 14.03
N TYR A 90 16.38 -9.87 13.36
CA TYR A 90 16.23 -11.18 14.00
C TYR A 90 17.45 -12.10 13.82
N GLY A 91 18.48 -11.64 13.11
CA GLY A 91 19.68 -12.42 12.81
C GLY A 91 19.44 -13.54 11.80
N TYR A 92 20.45 -14.38 11.60
CA TYR A 92 20.38 -15.55 10.73
C TYR A 92 19.73 -16.71 11.49
N ASN A 93 18.41 -16.79 11.44
CA ASN A 93 17.67 -17.90 12.03
C ASN A 93 16.96 -18.70 10.93
N ASN A 94 16.90 -20.02 11.07
CA ASN A 94 16.25 -20.90 10.08
C ASN A 94 14.72 -20.98 10.26
N GLY A 95 14.18 -20.25 11.24
CA GLY A 95 12.73 -20.19 11.50
C GLY A 95 12.00 -19.35 10.47
N THR A 96 10.69 -19.58 10.32
CA THR A 96 9.83 -18.72 9.50
C THR A 96 9.65 -17.36 10.19
N LEU A 97 10.02 -16.28 9.50
CA LEU A 97 9.92 -14.91 10.05
C LEU A 97 8.53 -14.56 10.57
N PHE A 98 7.50 -14.93 9.81
CA PHE A 98 6.09 -14.65 10.10
C PHE A 98 5.27 -15.95 10.07
N THR A 99 4.46 -16.16 11.11
CA THR A 99 3.75 -17.43 11.36
C THR A 99 2.25 -17.18 11.51
N GLU A 100 1.46 -18.25 11.58
CA GLU A 100 0.03 -18.16 11.83
C GLU A 100 -0.31 -17.50 13.18
N GLN A 101 0.49 -17.74 14.21
CA GLN A 101 0.31 -17.08 15.52
C GLN A 101 0.50 -15.57 15.43
N HIS A 102 1.49 -15.11 14.65
CA HIS A 102 1.69 -13.68 14.38
C HIS A 102 0.51 -13.10 13.59
N ALA A 103 -0.03 -13.85 12.61
CA ALA A 103 -1.22 -13.42 11.89
C ALA A 103 -2.42 -13.27 12.82
N ILE A 104 -2.70 -14.27 13.66
CA ILE A 104 -3.79 -14.21 14.65
C ILE A 104 -3.61 -12.98 15.56
N ALA A 105 -2.39 -12.72 16.06
CA ALA A 105 -2.13 -11.56 16.91
C ALA A 105 -2.44 -10.21 16.22
N LEU A 106 -2.18 -10.08 14.91
CA LEU A 106 -2.40 -8.85 14.14
C LEU A 106 -3.84 -8.64 13.67
N PHE A 107 -4.56 -9.73 13.40
CA PHE A 107 -5.88 -9.68 12.77
C PHE A 107 -7.01 -9.96 13.76
N ASN A 108 -6.70 -10.23 15.03
CA ASN A 108 -7.70 -10.14 16.08
C ASN A 108 -8.13 -8.66 16.21
N ASN A 109 -9.44 -8.41 16.17
CA ASN A 109 -10.02 -7.07 16.02
C ASN A 109 -10.07 -6.27 17.34
N ASP A 110 -9.11 -6.49 18.23
CA ASP A 110 -8.99 -5.85 19.54
C ASP A 110 -8.07 -4.61 19.51
N ASP A 111 -7.40 -4.35 18.37
CA ASP A 111 -6.54 -3.18 18.16
C ASP A 111 -6.67 -2.69 16.71
N GLU A 112 -7.55 -1.70 16.51
CA GLU A 112 -7.92 -1.20 15.19
C GLU A 112 -6.73 -0.61 14.42
N VAL A 113 -5.81 0.07 15.12
CA VAL A 113 -4.65 0.73 14.49
C VAL A 113 -3.69 -0.32 13.94
N ILE A 114 -3.31 -1.30 14.75
CA ILE A 114 -2.41 -2.37 14.30
C ILE A 114 -3.08 -3.21 13.22
N THR A 115 -4.37 -3.53 13.38
CA THR A 115 -5.13 -4.29 12.38
C THR A 115 -5.15 -3.55 11.04
N HIS A 116 -5.35 -2.23 11.06
CA HIS A 116 -5.35 -1.39 9.87
C HIS A 116 -3.99 -1.41 9.16
N TYR A 117 -2.89 -1.20 9.89
CA TYR A 117 -1.53 -1.26 9.34
C TYR A 117 -1.19 -2.63 8.78
N ALA A 118 -1.54 -3.69 9.51
CA ALA A 118 -1.33 -5.06 9.08
C ALA A 118 -2.13 -5.38 7.81
N LEU A 119 -3.35 -4.85 7.67
CA LEU A 119 -4.16 -5.03 6.47
C LEU A 119 -3.55 -4.29 5.26
N GLN A 120 -3.07 -3.05 5.44
CA GLN A 120 -2.42 -2.29 4.36
C GLN A 120 -1.11 -2.96 3.88
N LEU A 121 -0.33 -3.55 4.79
CA LEU A 121 0.85 -4.34 4.40
C LEU A 121 0.45 -5.65 3.72
N ALA A 122 -0.60 -6.30 4.22
CA ALA A 122 -1.11 -7.55 3.66
C ALA A 122 -1.57 -7.41 2.22
N THR A 123 -2.26 -6.31 1.87
CA THR A 123 -2.73 -6.06 0.50
C THR A 123 -1.58 -5.81 -0.48
N LEU A 124 -0.46 -5.27 0.01
CA LEU A 124 0.74 -5.05 -0.80
C LEU A 124 1.62 -6.30 -0.90
N SER A 125 1.44 -7.33 -0.08
CA SER A 125 2.35 -8.48 -0.04
C SER A 125 2.44 -9.21 -1.38
N PRO A 126 3.65 -9.45 -1.91
CA PRO A 126 3.83 -10.23 -3.14
C PRO A 126 3.85 -11.74 -2.88
N VAL A 127 3.83 -12.15 -1.60
CA VAL A 127 3.87 -13.55 -1.17
C VAL A 127 2.59 -13.93 -0.42
N PRO A 128 2.15 -15.20 -0.51
CA PRO A 128 1.05 -15.69 0.30
C PRO A 128 1.44 -15.62 1.78
N LEU A 129 0.52 -15.12 2.60
CA LEU A 129 0.74 -14.94 4.03
C LEU A 129 -0.14 -15.93 4.81
N PRO A 130 0.38 -16.51 5.92
CA PRO A 130 -0.40 -17.39 6.78
C PRO A 130 -1.59 -16.61 7.39
N GLY A 131 -2.73 -17.29 7.57
CA GLY A 131 -3.98 -16.65 8.04
C GLY A 131 -4.71 -15.82 6.98
N SER A 132 -4.49 -16.07 5.69
CA SER A 132 -5.13 -15.35 4.57
C SER A 132 -6.66 -15.32 4.61
N GLN A 133 -7.29 -16.37 5.16
CA GLN A 133 -8.75 -16.46 5.32
C GLN A 133 -9.30 -15.46 6.35
N LEU A 134 -8.61 -15.29 7.49
CA LEU A 134 -8.95 -14.30 8.53
C LEU A 134 -8.86 -12.87 7.99
N ARG A 135 -7.84 -12.59 7.18
CA ARG A 135 -7.64 -11.30 6.53
C ARG A 135 -8.73 -10.95 5.54
N GLN A 136 -9.13 -11.92 4.70
CA GLN A 136 -10.22 -11.72 3.75
C GLN A 136 -11.51 -11.39 4.49
N SER A 137 -11.85 -12.12 5.57
CA SER A 137 -13.05 -11.83 6.36
C SER A 137 -13.04 -10.43 7.01
N LEU A 138 -11.88 -9.90 7.39
CA LEU A 138 -11.75 -8.58 8.01
C LEU A 138 -11.70 -7.45 6.98
N ALA A 139 -11.15 -7.70 5.79
CA ALA A 139 -11.15 -6.74 4.67
C ALA A 139 -12.59 -6.42 4.22
N PHE A 140 -13.51 -7.39 4.32
CA PHE A 140 -14.94 -7.17 4.07
C PHE A 140 -15.67 -6.42 5.21
N GLN A 141 -15.01 -6.15 6.36
CA GLN A 141 -15.60 -5.46 7.51
C GLN A 141 -15.26 -3.96 7.60
N LEU A 142 -14.41 -3.40 6.73
CA LEU A 142 -14.28 -1.94 6.57
C LEU A 142 -15.64 -1.33 6.16
N PRO A 143 -15.97 -0.12 6.64
CA PRO A 143 -17.31 0.24 7.08
C PRO A 143 -18.39 -0.15 6.08
N ASN A 144 -19.20 -1.10 6.53
CA ASN A 144 -20.56 -1.31 6.12
C ASN A 144 -21.26 0.07 6.06
N VAL A 145 -21.45 0.60 4.84
CA VAL A 145 -22.41 1.66 4.58
C VAL A 145 -23.74 1.10 5.08
N LYS A 146 -24.17 1.55 6.26
CA LYS A 146 -25.40 1.08 6.91
C LYS A 146 -26.54 1.08 5.87
N PRO A 147 -27.14 -0.07 5.52
CA PRO A 147 -28.41 -0.03 4.82
C PRO A 147 -29.41 0.59 5.80
N VAL A 148 -29.92 1.76 5.43
CA VAL A 148 -31.04 2.40 6.13
C VAL A 148 -32.18 1.37 6.25
N PRO A 149 -32.80 1.18 7.43
CA PRO A 149 -33.81 0.16 7.60
C PRO A 149 -35.04 0.50 6.76
N THR A 150 -35.36 -0.35 5.79
CA THR A 150 -36.61 -0.29 5.04
C THR A 150 -37.77 -0.54 5.99
N ILE A 151 -38.48 0.52 6.33
CA ILE A 151 -39.80 0.48 6.96
C ILE A 151 -40.78 -0.05 5.90
N VAL A 152 -41.34 -1.24 6.12
CA VAL A 152 -42.46 -1.77 5.32
C VAL A 152 -43.74 -1.04 5.73
N PRO A 153 -44.58 -0.56 4.79
CA PRO A 153 -45.92 -1.16 4.63
C PRO A 153 -46.38 -1.12 3.13
N PRO A 154 -47.63 -1.51 2.74
CA PRO A 154 -47.85 -2.70 1.93
C PRO A 154 -48.58 -2.44 0.58
N LYS A 155 -48.63 -3.50 -0.25
CA LYS A 155 -49.70 -3.85 -1.21
C LYS A 155 -49.75 -3.13 -2.59
N LEU A 156 -49.58 -4.00 -3.60
CA LEU A 156 -50.02 -3.98 -5.01
C LEU A 156 -50.73 -2.74 -5.56
N GLU A 157 -50.19 -2.18 -6.66
CA GLU A 157 -50.86 -2.10 -7.99
C GLU A 157 -49.86 -1.65 -9.09
N PRO A 158 -50.09 -2.00 -10.38
CA PRO A 158 -49.04 -2.04 -11.42
C PRO A 158 -49.13 -0.85 -12.38
N ILE A 159 -48.11 0.02 -12.46
CA ILE A 159 -48.08 1.11 -13.45
C ILE A 159 -46.65 1.36 -13.97
N VAL A 160 -46.49 1.08 -15.26
CA VAL A 160 -45.61 1.69 -16.29
C VAL A 160 -44.16 1.94 -15.89
N THR A 161 -43.27 1.08 -16.40
CA THR A 161 -41.83 1.26 -16.47
C THR A 161 -41.46 2.37 -17.47
N PRO A 162 -40.74 3.45 -17.09
CA PRO A 162 -39.81 4.09 -17.98
C PRO A 162 -38.43 3.47 -17.76
N GLU A 163 -37.86 2.90 -18.83
CA GLU A 163 -36.46 2.48 -18.87
C GLU A 163 -35.56 3.64 -18.41
N THR A 164 -34.98 3.52 -17.21
CA THR A 164 -33.88 4.39 -16.81
C THR A 164 -32.59 3.64 -17.12
N ARG A 165 -31.98 4.00 -18.25
CA ARG A 165 -30.65 3.53 -18.68
C ARG A 165 -29.64 3.73 -17.54
N PRO A 166 -28.73 2.76 -17.28
CA PRO A 166 -27.66 2.99 -16.34
C PRO A 166 -26.76 4.11 -16.86
N ALA A 167 -26.61 5.16 -16.05
CA ALA A 167 -25.64 6.22 -16.30
C ALA A 167 -24.25 5.58 -16.34
N ARG A 168 -23.69 5.54 -17.55
CA ARG A 168 -22.30 5.14 -17.82
C ARG A 168 -21.43 6.14 -17.07
N ARG A 169 -20.79 5.68 -15.99
CA ARG A 169 -19.88 6.49 -15.18
C ARG A 169 -18.60 6.71 -15.98
N ASP A 170 -18.53 7.85 -16.64
CA ASP A 170 -17.35 8.32 -17.38
C ASP A 170 -16.24 8.66 -16.38
N PHE A 171 -15.44 7.65 -16.02
CA PHE A 171 -14.23 7.81 -15.19
C PHE A 171 -13.01 8.25 -16.04
N TRP A 172 -13.17 8.34 -17.36
CA TRP A 172 -12.12 8.66 -18.33
C TRP A 172 -11.90 10.15 -18.71
N PRO A 173 -12.78 11.13 -18.43
CA PRO A 173 -12.61 12.48 -18.98
C PRO A 173 -11.42 13.20 -18.32
N SER A 174 -11.05 12.87 -17.08
CA SER A 174 -9.92 13.51 -16.38
C SER A 174 -8.56 13.11 -16.95
N LEU A 175 -8.42 11.86 -17.42
CA LEU A 175 -7.15 11.35 -17.95
C LEU A 175 -6.94 11.84 -19.39
N LEU A 176 -8.01 11.85 -20.19
CA LEU A 176 -7.98 12.37 -21.57
C LEU A 176 -7.75 13.88 -21.60
N THR A 177 -8.36 14.65 -20.68
CA THR A 177 -8.11 16.10 -20.58
C THR A 177 -6.67 16.41 -20.17
N GLN A 178 -6.10 15.67 -19.21
CA GLN A 178 -4.68 15.81 -18.83
C GLN A 178 -3.73 15.53 -19.99
N LEU A 179 -3.95 14.44 -20.74
CA LEU A 179 -3.12 14.12 -21.91
C LEU A 179 -3.25 15.18 -23.01
N PHE A 180 -4.44 15.73 -23.23
CA PHE A 180 -4.68 16.77 -24.23
C PHE A 180 -3.95 18.08 -23.88
N VAL A 181 -3.98 18.50 -22.61
CA VAL A 181 -3.27 19.69 -22.13
C VAL A 181 -1.76 19.53 -22.29
N VAL A 182 -1.21 18.36 -21.94
CA VAL A 182 0.23 18.08 -22.11
C VAL A 182 0.62 18.08 -23.60
N ALA A 183 -0.20 17.50 -24.47
CA ALA A 183 0.03 17.52 -25.91
C ALA A 183 0.05 18.95 -26.47
N ILE A 184 -0.86 19.83 -26.04
CA ILE A 184 -0.88 21.24 -26.45
C ILE A 184 0.38 21.97 -25.98
N LEU A 185 0.80 21.76 -24.72
CA LEU A 185 2.01 22.40 -24.21
C LEU A 185 3.25 21.95 -25.00
N LEU A 186 3.34 20.67 -25.35
CA LEU A 186 4.43 20.14 -26.17
C LEU A 186 4.42 20.69 -27.59
N THR A 187 3.25 20.85 -28.24
CA THR A 187 3.18 21.41 -29.60
C THR A 187 3.52 22.89 -29.62
N VAL A 188 3.11 23.66 -28.60
CA VAL A 188 3.48 25.08 -28.45
C VAL A 188 4.98 25.22 -28.17
N LEU A 189 5.53 24.41 -27.25
CA LEU A 189 6.96 24.43 -26.98
C LEU A 189 7.76 24.06 -28.23
N TRP A 190 7.34 23.01 -28.94
CA TRP A 190 7.96 22.58 -30.19
C TRP A 190 7.90 23.66 -31.27
N SER A 191 6.76 24.35 -31.43
CA SER A 191 6.61 25.40 -32.43
C SER A 191 7.47 26.63 -32.11
N VAL A 192 7.56 27.02 -30.83
CA VAL A 192 8.44 28.11 -30.38
C VAL A 192 9.91 27.74 -30.60
N CYS A 193 10.33 26.53 -30.21
CA CYS A 193 11.68 26.04 -30.46
C CYS A 193 12.01 26.01 -31.95
N ARG A 194 11.07 25.55 -32.78
CA ARG A 194 11.25 25.50 -34.24
C ARG A 194 11.34 26.89 -34.85
N TYR A 195 10.49 27.83 -34.41
CA TYR A 195 10.53 29.22 -34.85
C TYR A 195 11.87 29.88 -34.48
N PHE A 196 12.31 29.71 -33.23
CA PHE A 196 13.58 30.25 -32.77
C PHE A 196 14.80 29.64 -33.49
N LEU A 197 14.74 28.36 -33.86
CA LEU A 197 15.79 27.69 -34.63
C LEU A 197 15.78 28.05 -36.14
N LEU A 198 14.64 28.49 -36.69
CA LEU A 198 14.52 28.87 -38.11
C LEU A 198 14.74 30.37 -38.35
N ASP A 199 14.32 31.24 -37.42
CA ASP A 199 14.55 32.70 -37.49
C ASP A 199 15.91 33.12 -36.88
N GLY A 200 16.67 32.17 -36.33
CA GLY A 200 18.01 32.37 -35.78
C GLY A 200 19.17 32.20 -36.77
N MET A 201 18.88 32.05 -38.08
CA MET A 201 19.86 32.14 -39.17
C MET A 201 19.61 33.38 -40.04
#